data_AF-L5L6Q7-F1
#
_entry.id   AF-L5L6Q7-F1
#
_cell.length_a   1.000
_cell.length_b   1.000
_cell.length_c   1.000
_cell.angle_alpha   90.00
_cell.angle_beta   90.00
_cell.angle_gamma   90.00
#
_symmetry.space_group_name_H-M   'P 1'
#
loop_
_entity.id
_entity.type
_entity.pdbx_description
1 polymer ?
#
loop_
_entity_poly.entity_id
_entity_poly.type
_entity_poly.pdbx_seq_one_letter_code
_entity_poly.pdbx_strand_id
1 'polypeptide(L)'
;MSQTRDLQGGKAFGLLKAQQEERLDEINKVKGRTKESGPGERGPQTQRTYPSSGFPPQQLLDDPKYSSDEDLPSKLEAFKKKYMEFDLNGDGDIDIMSLKRMLEKLGVPKTHLELKKLIREVSGTSGETFSYSDFLKMMLGKRSAILKMILMYEEKAREQEKPAGPPAKKAISELP
;
A
#
# COMPACT_ATOMS: atom_id res chain seq x y z
N MET A 1 -28.67 19.71 10.13
CA MET A 1 -27.83 18.93 9.20
C MET A 1 -26.38 19.21 9.56
N SER A 2 -25.74 18.30 10.28
CA SER A 2 -24.36 18.48 10.74
C SER A 2 -23.40 18.15 9.60
N GLN A 3 -22.64 19.14 9.14
CA GLN A 3 -21.51 18.94 8.25
C GLN A 3 -20.39 18.23 9.02
N THR A 4 -20.04 17.02 8.61
CA THR A 4 -18.78 16.36 8.95
C THR A 4 -17.64 17.19 8.36
N ARG A 5 -16.90 17.89 9.21
CA ARG A 5 -15.66 18.58 8.81
C ARG A 5 -14.54 17.56 8.78
N ASP A 6 -13.99 17.36 7.58
CA ASP A 6 -12.83 16.51 7.35
C ASP A 6 -11.63 16.92 8.22
N LEU A 7 -10.99 15.90 8.80
CA LEU A 7 -9.86 16.01 9.71
C LEU A 7 -8.63 16.57 8.96
N GLN A 8 -8.38 17.87 9.13
CA GLN A 8 -7.12 18.49 8.71
C GLN A 8 -6.03 18.09 9.72
N GLY A 9 -5.23 17.08 9.37
CA GLY A 9 -4.12 16.59 10.20
C GLY A 9 -3.11 17.70 10.50
N GLY A 10 -2.84 17.96 11.77
CA GLY A 10 -1.86 18.95 12.21
C GLY A 10 -0.41 18.56 11.88
N LYS A 11 0.55 19.45 12.18
CA LYS A 11 1.99 19.28 11.87
C LYS A 11 2.58 17.91 12.26
N ALA A 12 2.11 17.32 13.36
CA ALA A 12 2.55 16.01 13.82
C ALA A 12 2.14 14.86 12.89
N PHE A 13 0.93 14.91 12.32
CA PHE A 13 0.45 13.88 11.37
C PHE A 13 1.26 13.89 10.07
N GLY A 14 1.59 15.09 9.57
CA GLY A 14 2.45 15.23 8.40
C GLY A 14 3.85 14.66 8.61
N LEU A 15 4.43 14.85 9.80
CA LEU A 15 5.75 14.31 10.13
C LEU A 15 5.75 12.77 10.19
N LEU A 16 4.72 12.17 10.78
CA LEU A 16 4.57 10.71 10.83
C LEU A 16 4.44 10.11 9.42
N LYS A 17 3.69 10.77 8.54
CA LYS A 17 3.56 10.34 7.13
C LYS A 17 4.88 10.43 6.36
N ALA A 18 5.64 11.50 6.53
CA ALA A 18 6.96 11.64 5.91
C ALA A 18 7.96 10.58 6.40
N GLN A 19 7.95 10.28 7.71
CA GLN A 19 8.79 9.22 8.28
C GLN A 19 8.39 7.83 7.81
N GLN A 20 7.10 7.61 7.55
CA GLN A 20 6.64 6.37 6.93
C GLN A 20 7.16 6.25 5.50
N GLU A 21 7.02 7.31 4.69
CA GLU A 21 7.48 7.33 3.31
C GLU A 21 8.96 6.97 3.17
N GLU A 22 9.83 7.61 3.96
CA GLU A 22 11.27 7.34 4.00
C GLU A 22 11.55 5.86 4.33
N ARG A 23 10.81 5.28 5.28
CA ARG A 23 10.95 3.85 5.60
C ARG A 23 10.55 2.94 4.45
N LEU A 24 9.47 3.26 3.73
CA LEU A 24 9.04 2.46 2.58
C LEU A 24 10.05 2.57 1.43
N ASP A 25 10.71 3.72 1.27
CA ASP A 25 11.80 3.91 0.30
C ASP A 25 13.03 3.08 0.65
N GLU A 26 13.43 3.03 1.92
CA GLU A 26 14.50 2.13 2.38
C GLU A 26 14.19 0.66 2.07
N ILE A 27 12.92 0.26 2.20
CA ILE A 27 12.44 -1.08 1.88
C ILE A 27 12.49 -1.34 0.37
N ASN A 28 12.06 -0.37 -0.44
CA ASN A 28 12.03 -0.49 -1.90
C ASN A 28 13.43 -0.42 -2.54
N LYS A 29 14.47 0.01 -1.79
CA LYS A 29 15.84 0.15 -2.29
C LYS A 29 16.46 -1.22 -2.58
N VAL A 30 16.27 -1.70 -3.81
CA VAL A 30 16.95 -2.88 -4.36
C VAL A 30 18.46 -2.59 -4.34
N LYS A 31 19.23 -3.31 -3.52
CA LYS A 31 20.68 -3.07 -3.45
C LYS A 31 21.33 -3.62 -4.71
N GLY A 32 21.48 -2.75 -5.71
CA GLY A 32 22.50 -2.92 -6.74
C GLY A 32 23.83 -3.19 -6.05
N ARG A 33 24.36 -4.41 -6.25
CA ARG A 33 25.60 -4.87 -5.63
C ARG A 33 26.78 -4.14 -6.26
N THR A 34 27.04 -2.89 -5.88
CA THR A 34 28.39 -2.32 -6.01
C THR A 34 29.15 -2.67 -4.75
N LYS A 35 30.20 -3.48 -4.92
CA LYS A 35 31.16 -3.77 -3.87
C LYS A 35 31.95 -2.50 -3.58
N GLU A 36 31.66 -1.82 -2.47
CA GLU A 36 32.66 -1.01 -1.79
C GLU A 36 32.62 -1.31 -0.30
N SER A 37 33.58 -2.15 0.11
CA SER A 37 34.06 -2.25 1.47
C SER A 37 34.80 -0.96 1.84
N GLY A 38 34.24 -0.17 2.76
CA GLY A 38 34.91 0.99 3.38
C GLY A 38 34.42 1.17 4.83
N PRO A 39 35.31 1.48 5.80
CA PRO A 39 35.00 1.31 7.21
C PRO A 39 34.29 2.52 7.83
N GLY A 40 33.24 2.21 8.59
CA GLY A 40 32.82 2.86 9.84
C GLY A 40 32.81 4.39 9.95
N GLU A 41 31.61 4.96 9.92
CA GLU A 41 31.28 6.18 10.66
C GLU A 41 29.97 6.00 11.42
N ARG A 42 30.04 6.12 12.76
CA ARG A 42 28.88 6.11 13.67
C ARG A 42 28.29 7.52 13.71
N GLY A 43 27.17 7.72 13.02
CA GLY A 43 26.31 8.90 13.20
C GLY A 43 25.57 8.88 14.56
N PRO A 44 25.06 10.04 15.02
CA PRO A 44 24.55 10.19 16.38
C PRO A 44 23.24 9.42 16.56
N GLN A 45 23.17 8.62 17.62
CA GLN A 45 21.97 7.90 18.05
C GLN A 45 20.98 8.90 18.66
N THR A 46 19.98 9.31 17.90
CA THR A 46 18.75 9.87 18.48
C THR A 46 17.86 8.70 18.92
N GLN A 47 17.27 8.82 20.11
CA GLN A 47 16.53 7.75 20.79
C GLN A 47 15.37 7.24 19.93
N ARG A 48 15.59 6.10 19.26
CA ARG A 48 14.56 5.27 18.64
C ARG A 48 13.78 4.55 19.75
N THR A 49 12.66 5.09 20.18
CA THR A 49 11.68 4.31 20.93
C THR A 49 10.57 3.89 19.98
N TYR A 50 10.59 2.61 19.56
CA TYR A 50 9.46 1.66 19.49
C TYR A 50 10.04 0.27 19.15
N PRO A 51 9.88 -0.76 20.02
CA PRO A 51 10.35 -2.10 19.74
C PRO A 51 9.27 -3.04 19.16
N SER A 52 9.78 -3.94 18.30
CA SER A 52 9.26 -5.27 17.88
C SER A 52 8.03 -5.27 16.94
N SER A 53 8.11 -5.72 15.68
CA SER A 53 8.89 -6.87 15.20
C SER A 53 9.39 -6.71 13.75
N GLY A 54 10.71 -6.80 13.56
CA GLY A 54 11.33 -7.18 12.27
C GLY A 54 11.73 -6.05 11.29
N PHE A 55 12.85 -5.37 11.56
CA PHE A 55 13.71 -4.79 10.50
C PHE A 55 14.38 -5.92 9.67
N PRO A 56 14.88 -5.69 8.43
CA PRO A 56 14.30 -5.03 7.26
C PRO A 56 14.08 -6.04 6.09
N PRO A 57 13.21 -5.73 5.11
CA PRO A 57 12.82 -6.59 3.98
C PRO A 57 13.77 -6.64 2.78
N GLN A 58 15.08 -6.38 2.97
CA GLN A 58 16.02 -6.38 1.84
C GLN A 58 16.02 -7.71 1.05
N GLN A 59 15.76 -8.85 1.71
CA GLN A 59 15.85 -10.17 1.09
C GLN A 59 14.70 -10.51 0.12
N LEU A 60 13.57 -9.81 0.15
CA LEU A 60 12.44 -10.13 -0.74
C LEU A 60 12.70 -9.69 -2.19
N LEU A 61 13.37 -8.54 -2.34
CA LEU A 61 13.68 -7.93 -3.62
C LEU A 61 14.96 -8.48 -4.26
N ASP A 62 15.78 -9.18 -3.48
CA ASP A 62 17.00 -9.87 -3.93
C ASP A 62 16.71 -11.21 -4.63
N ASP A 63 15.45 -11.67 -4.67
CA ASP A 63 15.06 -12.88 -5.39
C ASP A 63 15.25 -12.65 -6.91
N PRO A 64 16.05 -13.47 -7.63
CA PRO A 64 16.34 -13.31 -9.06
C PRO A 64 15.08 -13.17 -9.91
N LYS A 65 13.98 -13.72 -9.42
CA LYS A 65 12.66 -13.67 -10.02
C LYS A 65 12.11 -12.25 -10.21
N TYR A 66 12.45 -11.31 -9.32
CA TYR A 66 11.98 -9.92 -9.39
C TYR A 66 13.01 -8.99 -10.03
N SER A 67 14.31 -9.31 -9.90
CA SER A 67 15.41 -8.52 -10.49
C SER A 67 15.37 -8.44 -12.02
N SER A 68 14.64 -9.32 -12.72
CA SER A 68 14.50 -9.29 -14.18
C SER A 68 13.26 -8.53 -14.67
N ASP A 69 12.41 -8.03 -13.77
CA ASP A 69 11.21 -7.27 -14.13
C ASP A 69 11.60 -5.79 -14.25
N GLU A 70 11.74 -5.29 -15.48
CA GLU A 70 12.15 -3.90 -15.74
C GLU A 70 11.15 -2.87 -15.16
N ASP A 71 9.89 -3.27 -14.98
CA ASP A 71 8.85 -2.43 -14.37
C ASP A 71 8.82 -2.51 -12.84
N LEU A 72 9.70 -3.31 -12.22
CA LEU A 72 9.72 -3.49 -10.77
C LEU A 72 9.82 -2.17 -9.99
N PRO A 73 10.71 -1.22 -10.34
CA PRO A 73 10.79 0.06 -9.62
C PRO A 73 9.46 0.83 -9.66
N SER A 74 8.83 0.89 -10.84
CA SER A 74 7.54 1.56 -11.00
C SER A 74 6.41 0.86 -10.24
N LYS A 75 6.40 -0.48 -10.20
CA LYS A 75 5.46 -1.28 -9.40
C LYS A 75 5.64 -1.03 -7.90
N LEU A 76 6.88 -0.96 -7.42
CA LEU A 76 7.18 -0.69 -6.02
C LEU A 76 6.72 0.70 -5.58
N GLU A 77 6.88 1.70 -6.45
CA GLU A 77 6.34 3.04 -6.20
C GLU A 77 4.81 3.06 -6.14
N ALA A 78 4.13 2.33 -7.05
CA ALA A 78 2.68 2.18 -7.02
C ALA A 78 2.20 1.47 -5.75
N PHE A 79 2.88 0.38 -5.34
CA PHE A 79 2.57 -0.36 -4.12
C PHE A 79 2.84 0.46 -2.85
N LYS A 80 3.93 1.24 -2.81
CA LYS A 80 4.22 2.19 -1.73
C LYS A 80 3.08 3.18 -1.57
N LYS A 81 2.71 3.85 -2.66
CA LYS A 81 1.62 4.82 -2.67
C LYS A 81 0.31 4.19 -2.18
N LYS A 82 -0.01 2.99 -2.66
CA LYS A 82 -1.23 2.28 -2.26
C LYS A 82 -1.20 1.92 -0.77
N TYR A 83 -0.08 1.42 -0.26
CA TYR A 83 0.07 1.10 1.16
C TYR A 83 -0.05 2.34 2.05
N MET A 84 0.51 3.49 1.63
CA MET A 84 0.38 4.76 2.36
C MET A 84 -1.07 5.27 2.43
N GLU A 85 -1.92 4.92 1.47
CA GLU A 85 -3.37 5.20 1.54
C GLU A 85 -4.07 4.33 2.60
N PHE A 86 -3.49 3.18 2.97
CA PHE A 86 -4.13 2.17 3.82
C PHE A 86 -3.78 2.38 5.28
N ASP A 87 -2.50 2.65 5.58
CA ASP A 87 -2.05 2.92 6.95
C ASP A 87 -2.51 4.32 7.38
N LEU A 88 -3.65 4.41 8.05
CA LEU A 88 -4.28 5.67 8.43
C LEU A 88 -3.88 6.12 9.84
N ASN A 89 -3.34 5.21 10.64
CA ASN A 89 -2.87 5.42 12.02
C ASN A 89 -1.39 5.83 12.08
N GLY A 90 -0.60 5.54 11.05
CA GLY A 90 0.83 5.88 10.97
C GLY A 90 1.71 4.94 11.79
N ASP A 91 1.18 3.79 12.18
CA ASP A 91 1.89 2.79 12.99
C ASP A 91 2.83 1.92 12.15
N GLY A 92 2.72 1.97 10.81
CA GLY A 92 3.57 1.26 9.85
C GLY A 92 3.00 -0.07 9.38
N ASP A 93 2.05 -0.64 10.13
CA ASP A 93 1.36 -1.88 9.81
C ASP A 93 -0.13 -1.63 9.54
N ILE A 94 -0.72 -2.46 8.68
CA ILE A 94 -2.15 -2.37 8.39
C ILE A 94 -2.89 -3.28 9.36
N ASP A 95 -3.69 -2.67 10.21
CA ASP A 95 -4.61 -3.34 11.12
C ASP A 95 -5.99 -3.57 10.50
N ILE A 96 -6.86 -4.23 11.25
CA ILE A 96 -8.21 -4.56 10.81
C ILE A 96 -9.07 -3.34 10.53
N MET A 97 -8.87 -2.24 11.25
CA MET A 97 -9.65 -1.02 11.09
C MET A 97 -9.23 -0.27 9.83
N SER A 98 -7.92 -0.18 9.58
CA SER A 98 -7.34 0.38 8.36
C SER A 98 -7.81 -0.38 7.13
N LEU A 99 -7.75 -1.73 7.17
CA LEU A 99 -8.24 -2.57 6.08
C LEU A 99 -9.75 -2.40 5.85
N LYS A 100 -10.55 -2.35 6.93
CA LYS A 100 -12.00 -2.14 6.84
C LYS A 100 -12.32 -0.83 6.11
N ARG A 101 -11.75 0.28 6.56
CA ARG A 101 -12.00 1.61 6.00
C ARG A 101 -11.58 1.71 4.55
N MET A 102 -10.47 1.04 4.19
CA MET A 102 -10.04 0.94 2.80
C MET A 102 -11.06 0.21 1.94
N LEU A 103 -11.47 -1.00 2.34
CA LEU A 103 -12.41 -1.79 1.56
C LEU A 103 -13.79 -1.14 1.43
N GLU A 104 -14.23 -0.39 2.44
CA GLU A 104 -15.42 0.48 2.35
C GLU A 104 -15.24 1.60 1.30
N LYS A 105 -14.08 2.26 1.26
CA LYS A 105 -13.75 3.27 0.26
C LYS A 105 -13.71 2.71 -1.16
N LEU A 106 -13.32 1.44 -1.31
CA LEU A 106 -13.32 0.73 -2.59
C LEU A 106 -14.71 0.20 -3.00
N GLY A 107 -15.74 0.41 -2.17
CA GLY A 107 -17.09 -0.10 -2.44
C GLY A 107 -17.23 -1.62 -2.26
N VAL A 108 -16.27 -2.27 -1.58
CA VAL A 108 -16.25 -3.71 -1.31
C VAL A 108 -16.27 -3.96 0.20
N PRO A 109 -17.32 -3.56 0.93
CA PRO A 109 -17.38 -3.75 2.37
C PRO A 109 -17.28 -5.24 2.74
N LYS A 110 -16.59 -5.53 3.84
CA LYS A 110 -16.35 -6.88 4.34
C LYS A 110 -16.76 -7.02 5.80
N THR A 111 -17.21 -8.21 6.16
CA THR A 111 -17.48 -8.56 7.56
C THR A 111 -16.19 -8.65 8.36
N HIS A 112 -16.27 -8.49 9.69
CA HIS A 112 -15.11 -8.61 10.57
C HIS A 112 -14.38 -9.97 10.41
N LEU A 113 -15.14 -11.05 10.18
CA LEU A 113 -14.57 -12.38 9.96
C LEU A 113 -13.80 -12.47 8.63
N GLU A 114 -14.35 -11.90 7.55
CA GLU A 114 -13.64 -11.83 6.26
C GLU A 114 -12.37 -11.00 6.38
N LEU A 115 -12.41 -9.85 7.05
CA LEU A 115 -11.22 -9.01 7.27
C LEU A 115 -10.12 -9.77 8.01
N LYS A 116 -10.46 -10.51 9.08
CA LYS A 116 -9.50 -11.38 9.78
C LYS A 116 -8.89 -12.44 8.86
N LYS A 117 -9.67 -13.03 7.95
CA LYS A 117 -9.16 -14.00 6.97
C LYS A 117 -8.21 -13.35 5.98
N LEU A 118 -8.53 -12.16 5.47
CA LEU A 118 -7.68 -11.42 4.55
C LEU A 118 -6.32 -11.08 5.19
N ILE A 119 -6.32 -10.60 6.43
CA ILE A 119 -5.06 -10.28 7.14
C ILE A 119 -4.20 -11.52 7.32
N ARG A 120 -4.79 -12.64 7.75
CA ARG A 120 -4.07 -13.91 7.93
C ARG A 120 -3.53 -14.47 6.61
N GLU A 121 -4.27 -14.31 5.52
CA GLU A 121 -3.82 -14.73 4.18
C GLU A 121 -2.55 -13.98 3.76
N VAL A 122 -2.43 -12.69 4.11
CA VAL A 122 -1.29 -11.84 3.74
C VAL A 122 -0.12 -11.99 4.71
N SER A 123 -0.37 -11.92 6.02
CA SER A 123 0.69 -11.98 7.03
C SER A 123 1.33 -13.36 7.10
N GLY A 124 0.60 -14.43 6.74
CA GLY A 124 1.06 -15.81 6.87
C GLY A 124 1.25 -16.29 8.31
N THR A 125 0.90 -15.44 9.28
CA THR A 125 0.97 -15.70 10.73
C THR A 125 -0.44 -15.53 11.33
N SER A 126 -0.61 -15.92 12.60
CA SER A 126 -1.83 -15.65 13.37
C SER A 126 -2.01 -14.18 13.77
N GLY A 127 -1.17 -13.26 13.25
CA GLY A 127 -1.22 -11.83 13.56
C GLY A 127 -2.54 -11.15 13.19
N GLU A 128 -2.82 -10.02 13.85
CA GLU A 128 -3.98 -9.16 13.60
C GLU A 128 -3.65 -7.97 12.69
N THR A 129 -2.38 -7.86 12.25
CA THR A 129 -1.87 -6.86 11.33
C THR A 129 -1.00 -7.53 10.26
N PHE A 130 -0.69 -6.80 9.18
CA PHE A 130 0.37 -7.20 8.24
C PHE A 130 1.26 -6.00 7.89
N SER A 131 2.53 -6.29 7.64
CA SER A 131 3.55 -5.27 7.32
C SER A 131 3.61 -4.95 5.83
N TYR A 132 4.31 -3.87 5.47
CA TYR A 132 4.57 -3.55 4.06
C TYR A 132 5.32 -4.67 3.33
N SER A 133 6.20 -5.38 4.03
CA SER A 133 6.93 -6.53 3.49
C SER A 133 5.99 -7.65 3.08
N ASP A 134 4.96 -7.93 3.89
CA ASP A 134 3.97 -8.96 3.60
C ASP A 134 3.03 -8.54 2.47
N PHE A 135 2.70 -7.24 2.42
CA PHE A 135 2.00 -6.64 1.29
C PHE A 135 2.76 -6.82 -0.02
N LEU A 136 4.07 -6.52 -0.06
CA LEU A 136 4.90 -6.73 -1.24
C LEU A 136 4.99 -8.21 -1.63
N LYS A 137 5.14 -9.13 -0.66
CA LYS A 137 5.09 -10.58 -0.92
C LYS A 137 3.78 -11.00 -1.58
N MET A 138 2.66 -10.44 -1.15
CA MET A 138 1.35 -10.69 -1.76
C MET A 138 1.30 -10.13 -3.19
N MET A 139 1.67 -8.86 -3.39
CA MET A 139 1.54 -8.17 -4.67
C MET A 139 2.48 -8.72 -5.74
N LEU A 140 3.73 -9.04 -5.39
CA LEU A 140 4.73 -9.64 -6.28
C LEU A 140 4.66 -11.18 -6.31
N GLY A 141 4.00 -11.80 -5.34
CA GLY A 141 3.90 -13.25 -5.23
C GLY A 141 3.14 -13.90 -6.39
N LYS A 142 3.45 -15.17 -6.66
CA LYS A 142 2.67 -16.01 -7.60
C LYS A 142 1.29 -16.39 -7.02
N ARG A 143 1.16 -16.39 -5.69
CA ARG A 143 -0.10 -16.74 -5.01
C ARG A 143 -1.13 -15.64 -5.24
N SER A 144 -2.32 -16.06 -5.61
CA SER A 144 -3.49 -15.21 -5.68
C SER A 144 -4.08 -15.08 -4.27
N ALA A 145 -4.07 -13.87 -3.72
CA ALA A 145 -4.80 -13.54 -2.50
C ALA A 145 -6.08 -12.77 -2.85
N ILE A 146 -7.12 -12.88 -2.04
CA ILE A 146 -8.37 -12.16 -2.30
C ILE A 146 -8.12 -10.65 -2.28
N LEU A 147 -7.32 -10.17 -1.31
CA LEU A 147 -6.98 -8.76 -1.22
C LEU A 147 -6.23 -8.28 -2.47
N LYS A 148 -5.28 -9.07 -2.99
CA LYS A 148 -4.58 -8.77 -4.26
C LYS A 148 -5.56 -8.60 -5.42
N MET A 149 -6.56 -9.47 -5.53
CA MET A 149 -7.56 -9.37 -6.57
C MET A 149 -8.36 -8.07 -6.44
N ILE A 150 -8.85 -7.74 -5.25
CA ILE A 150 -9.61 -6.49 -5.06
C ILE A 150 -8.79 -5.27 -5.53
N LEU A 151 -7.51 -5.20 -5.17
CA LEU A 151 -6.65 -4.06 -5.50
C LEU A 151 -6.28 -4.00 -6.99
N MET A 152 -5.98 -5.13 -7.63
CA MET A 152 -5.64 -5.17 -9.04
C MET A 152 -6.83 -4.89 -9.96
N TYR A 153 -8.05 -5.17 -9.51
CA TYR A 153 -9.28 -4.88 -10.27
C TYR A 153 -9.74 -3.42 -10.12
N GLU A 154 -9.37 -2.74 -9.03
CA GLU A 154 -9.61 -1.30 -8.86
C GLU A 154 -8.93 -0.47 -9.96
N GLU A 155 -7.65 -0.76 -10.26
CA GLU A 155 -6.90 -0.01 -11.28
C GLU A 155 -7.50 -0.17 -12.67
N LYS A 156 -7.89 -1.40 -13.03
CA LYS A 156 -8.53 -1.69 -14.33
C LYS A 156 -9.92 -1.06 -14.49
N ALA A 157 -10.65 -0.86 -13.39
CA ALA A 157 -11.94 -0.18 -13.43
C ALA A 157 -11.77 1.32 -13.65
N ARG A 158 -10.78 1.96 -13.00
CA ARG A 158 -10.46 3.39 -13.20
C ARG A 158 -10.00 3.72 -14.62
N GLU A 159 -9.32 2.80 -15.30
CA GLU A 159 -8.92 2.99 -16.70
C GLU A 159 -10.10 2.97 -17.69
N GLN A 160 -11.21 2.33 -17.34
CA GLN A 160 -12.40 2.21 -18.20
C GLN A 160 -13.40 3.37 -18.04
N GLU A 161 -13.35 4.12 -16.94
CA GLU A 161 -14.25 5.26 -16.68
C GLU A 161 -13.80 6.59 -17.32
N LYS A 162 -13.14 6.57 -18.49
CA LYS A 162 -13.07 7.80 -19.31
C LYS A 162 -14.50 8.17 -19.71
N PRO A 163 -14.98 9.40 -19.40
CA PRO A 163 -16.40 9.71 -19.48
C PRO A 163 -16.88 9.60 -20.92
N ALA A 164 -17.85 8.71 -21.16
CA ALA A 164 -18.75 8.88 -22.29
C ALA A 164 -19.37 10.28 -22.13
N GLY A 165 -19.13 11.14 -23.12
CA GLY A 165 -19.67 12.50 -23.11
C GLY A 165 -21.18 12.51 -22.87
N PRO A 166 -21.76 13.68 -22.52
CA PRO A 166 -23.20 13.79 -22.29
C PRO A 166 -23.97 13.12 -23.43
N PRO A 167 -24.96 12.24 -23.14
CA PRO A 167 -25.72 11.58 -24.18
C PRO A 167 -26.27 12.64 -25.14
N ALA A 168 -26.04 12.44 -26.43
CA ALA A 168 -26.48 13.38 -27.46
C ALA A 168 -27.98 13.64 -27.24
N LYS A 169 -28.34 14.91 -27.01
CA LYS A 169 -29.74 15.30 -26.93
C LYS A 169 -30.33 15.03 -28.30
N LYS A 170 -31.14 13.98 -28.43
CA LYS A 170 -31.95 13.77 -29.62
C LYS A 170 -32.78 15.03 -29.82
N ALA A 171 -32.49 15.76 -30.89
CA ALA A 171 -33.25 16.95 -31.22
C ALA A 171 -34.65 16.51 -31.67
N ILE A 172 -35.67 17.28 -31.32
CA ILE A 172 -37.07 17.02 -31.72
C ILE A 172 -37.23 16.98 -33.25
N SER A 173 -36.23 17.46 -33.98
CA SER A 173 -36.10 17.35 -35.44
C SER A 173 -35.83 15.93 -35.98
N GLU A 174 -35.61 14.93 -35.12
CA GLU A 174 -35.33 13.53 -35.53
C GLU A 174 -36.53 12.56 -35.31
N LEU A 175 -37.72 13.06 -34.97
CA LEU A 175 -38.94 12.25 -34.91
C LEU A 175 -39.63 12.21 -36.29
N PRO A 176 -40.04 11.03 -36.80
CA PRO A 176 -40.74 10.88 -38.07
C PRO A 176 -42.17 11.44 -38.04
#